data_AF-A0A2X1NGK9-F1
#
_entry.id   AF-A0A2X1NGK9-F1
#
_cell.length_a   1.000
_cell.length_b   1.000
_cell.length_c   1.000
_cell.angle_alpha   90.00
_cell.angle_beta   90.00
_cell.angle_gamma   90.00
#
_symmetry.space_group_name_H-M   'P 1'
#
loop_
_entity.id
_entity.type
_entity.pdbx_description
1 polymer ?
#
loop_
_entity_poly.entity_id
_entity_poly.type
_entity_poly.pdbx_seq_one_letter_code
_entity_poly.pdbx_strand_id
1 'polypeptide(L)'
;MKGARDISPLGIRIPDYLKKRIQQEADKNGRSMNSEIVLILQKHVDNLDGPRSLEGFANQEADKFKEALLETLKTMYGKDEK
;
A
#
# COMPACT_ATOMS: atom_id res chain seq x y z
N MET A 1 -3.37 -15.02 -25.64
CA MET A 1 -3.22 -14.62 -24.22
C MET A 1 -3.61 -15.79 -23.32
N LYS A 2 -2.65 -16.64 -22.93
CA LYS A 2 -2.85 -17.71 -21.93
C LYS A 2 -2.56 -17.09 -20.56
N GLY A 3 -3.58 -16.89 -19.74
CA GLY A 3 -3.43 -16.33 -18.38
C GLY A 3 -4.72 -15.82 -17.76
N ALA A 4 -5.67 -15.33 -18.57
CA ALA A 4 -6.94 -14.81 -18.08
C ALA A 4 -8.01 -15.89 -17.78
N ARG A 5 -7.67 -17.18 -17.90
CA ARG A 5 -8.66 -18.29 -17.84
C ARG A 5 -8.90 -18.86 -16.43
N ASP A 6 -8.07 -18.53 -15.45
CA ASP A 6 -8.15 -19.11 -14.09
C ASP A 6 -8.69 -18.16 -13.01
N ILE A 7 -9.11 -16.95 -13.36
CA ILE A 7 -9.64 -15.99 -12.38
C ILE A 7 -11.16 -15.93 -12.52
N SER A 8 -11.87 -16.59 -11.60
CA SER A 8 -13.33 -16.50 -11.52
C SER A 8 -13.77 -15.07 -11.16
N PRO A 9 -14.77 -14.49 -11.83
CA PRO A 9 -15.30 -13.18 -11.47
C PRO A 9 -15.85 -13.13 -10.04
N LEU A 10 -15.64 -12.00 -9.37
CA LEU A 10 -16.15 -11.77 -8.02
C LEU A 10 -17.51 -11.05 -8.08
N GLY A 11 -18.57 -11.70 -7.58
CA GLY A 11 -19.95 -11.19 -7.65
C GLY A 11 -20.32 -10.22 -6.51
N ILE A 12 -19.73 -9.02 -6.48
CA ILE A 12 -20.00 -8.00 -5.44
C ILE A 12 -21.04 -6.98 -5.90
N ARG A 13 -21.92 -6.57 -4.98
CA ARG A 13 -22.80 -5.41 -5.14
C ARG A 13 -22.16 -4.18 -4.46
N ILE A 14 -21.84 -3.16 -5.25
CA ILE A 14 -21.18 -1.93 -4.78
C ILE A 14 -22.15 -0.75 -4.96
N PRO A 15 -22.38 0.07 -3.91
CA PRO A 15 -23.15 1.31 -4.06
C PRO A 15 -22.55 2.26 -5.10
N ASP A 16 -23.40 2.99 -5.83
CA ASP A 16 -22.96 3.84 -6.95
C ASP A 16 -21.95 4.92 -6.55
N TYR A 17 -22.11 5.52 -5.36
CA TYR A 17 -21.18 6.54 -4.88
C TYR A 17 -19.76 5.97 -4.70
N LEU A 18 -19.66 4.76 -4.17
CA LEU A 18 -18.39 4.09 -3.91
C LEU A 18 -17.75 3.64 -5.24
N LYS A 19 -18.55 3.11 -6.16
CA LYS A 19 -18.09 2.75 -7.51
C LYS A 19 -17.48 3.96 -8.23
N LYS A 20 -18.14 5.11 -8.20
CA LYS A 20 -17.64 6.36 -8.81
C LYS A 20 -16.33 6.81 -8.17
N ARG A 21 -16.25 6.77 -6.84
CA ARG A 21 -15.03 7.12 -6.09
C ARG A 21 -13.83 6.24 -6.48
N ILE A 22 -14.05 4.93 -6.59
CA ILE A 22 -13.00 3.96 -6.99
C ILE A 22 -12.55 4.22 -8.44
N GLN A 23 -13.48 4.50 -9.37
CA GLN A 23 -13.12 4.83 -10.75
C GLN A 23 -12.19 6.05 -10.81
N GLN A 24 -12.52 7.11 -10.07
CA GLN A 24 -11.72 8.33 -10.04
C GLN A 24 -10.29 8.10 -9.54
N GLU A 25 -10.10 7.27 -8.50
CA GLU A 25 -8.75 6.91 -8.04
C GLU A 25 -8.01 6.06 -9.06
N ALA A 26 -8.69 5.09 -9.68
CA ALA A 26 -8.10 4.25 -10.70
C ALA A 26 -7.59 5.10 -11.88
N ASP A 27 -8.40 6.04 -12.36
CA ASP A 27 -8.04 6.96 -13.45
C ASP A 27 -6.85 7.85 -13.06
N LYS A 28 -6.89 8.43 -11.85
CA LYS A 28 -5.80 9.25 -11.31
C LYS A 28 -4.48 8.48 -11.20
N ASN A 29 -4.55 7.19 -10.88
CA ASN A 29 -3.40 6.31 -10.70
C ASN A 29 -2.98 5.59 -11.99
N GLY A 30 -3.66 5.83 -13.12
CA GLY A 30 -3.39 5.16 -14.40
C GLY A 30 -3.64 3.65 -14.38
N ARG A 31 -4.60 3.18 -13.56
CA ARG A 31 -4.93 1.76 -13.36
C ARG A 31 -6.35 1.47 -13.85
N SER A 32 -6.61 0.21 -14.22
CA SER A 32 -8.01 -0.24 -14.40
C SER A 32 -8.72 -0.26 -13.06
N MET A 33 -10.04 -0.03 -13.06
CA MET A 33 -10.86 -0.15 -11.85
C MET A 33 -10.66 -1.52 -11.16
N ASN A 34 -10.56 -2.60 -11.93
CA ASN A 34 -10.32 -3.93 -11.37
C ASN A 34 -8.96 -4.02 -10.67
N SER A 35 -7.90 -3.49 -11.28
CA SER A 35 -6.55 -3.45 -10.69
C SER A 35 -6.50 -2.62 -9.41
N GLU A 36 -7.25 -1.52 -9.35
CA GLU A 36 -7.35 -0.69 -8.14
C GLU A 36 -8.10 -1.40 -7.02
N ILE A 37 -9.22 -2.06 -7.32
CA ILE A 37 -9.97 -2.86 -6.36
C ILE A 37 -9.10 -3.98 -5.77
N VAL A 38 -8.38 -4.71 -6.63
CA VAL A 38 -7.47 -5.78 -6.20
C VAL A 38 -6.36 -5.22 -5.29
N LEU A 39 -5.76 -4.07 -5.62
CA LEU A 39 -4.75 -3.44 -4.78
C LEU A 39 -5.28 -3.07 -3.39
N ILE A 40 -6.47 -2.45 -3.33
CA ILE A 40 -7.09 -2.05 -2.06
C ILE A 40 -7.36 -3.28 -1.19
N LEU A 41 -7.90 -4.35 -1.79
CA LEU A 41 -8.16 -5.61 -1.08
C LEU A 41 -6.87 -6.27 -0.61
N GLN A 42 -5.84 -6.34 -1.46
CA GLN A 42 -4.55 -6.92 -1.13
C GLN A 42 -3.91 -6.18 0.06
N LYS A 43 -3.83 -4.85 -0.01
CA LYS A 43 -3.35 -4.02 1.11
C LYS A 43 -4.11 -4.27 2.40
N HIS A 44 -5.43 -4.49 2.33
CA HIS A 44 -6.20 -4.79 3.52
C HIS A 44 -5.85 -6.17 4.07
N VAL A 45 -5.79 -7.20 3.22
CA VAL A 45 -5.43 -8.58 3.62
C VAL A 45 -4.01 -8.65 4.18
N ASP A 46 -3.03 -8.02 3.53
CA ASP A 46 -1.64 -7.99 4.01
C ASP A 46 -1.52 -7.37 5.41
N ASN A 47 -2.37 -6.39 5.72
CA ASN A 47 -2.45 -5.79 7.04
C ASN A 47 -3.14 -6.70 8.08
N LEU A 48 -4.08 -7.55 7.66
CA LEU A 48 -4.73 -8.52 8.56
C LEU A 48 -3.77 -9.62 9.01
N ASP A 49 -2.86 -10.04 8.13
CA ASP A 49 -1.87 -11.09 8.42
C ASP A 49 -0.72 -10.61 9.35
N GLY A 50 -0.74 -9.33 9.75
CA GLY A 50 0.23 -8.73 10.64
C GLY A 50 1.65 -8.67 10.04
N PRO A 51 2.69 -8.34 10.83
CA PRO A 51 4.07 -8.18 10.36
C PRO A 51 4.75 -9.48 9.88
N ARG A 52 4.00 -10.56 9.60
CA ARG A 52 4.54 -11.82 9.07
C ARG A 52 4.69 -11.82 7.54
N SER A 53 4.24 -10.77 6.84
CA SER A 53 4.52 -10.57 5.42
C SER A 53 5.90 -9.93 5.22
N LEU A 54 6.61 -10.29 4.15
CA LEU A 54 7.91 -9.70 3.79
C LEU A 54 7.85 -8.17 3.68
N GLU A 55 6.71 -7.64 3.21
CA GLU A 55 6.45 -6.20 3.13
C GLU A 55 6.21 -5.59 4.52
N GLY A 56 5.52 -6.27 5.42
CA GLY A 56 5.41 -5.86 6.82
C GLY A 56 6.78 -5.77 7.51
N PHE A 57 7.64 -6.76 7.27
CA PHE A 57 9.02 -6.76 7.75
C PHE A 57 9.85 -5.63 7.12
N ALA A 58 9.77 -5.44 5.79
CA ALA A 58 10.48 -4.37 5.10
C ALA A 58 10.07 -2.98 5.59
N ASN A 59 8.77 -2.76 5.84
CA ASN A 59 8.26 -1.51 6.39
C ASN A 59 8.77 -1.28 7.83
N GLN A 60 8.75 -2.31 8.67
CA GLN A 60 9.28 -2.22 10.04
C GLN A 60 10.78 -1.89 10.05
N GLU A 61 11.57 -2.53 9.19
CA GLU A 61 13.01 -2.25 9.10
C GLU A 61 13.29 -0.86 8.50
N ALA A 62 12.50 -0.41 7.52
CA ALA A 62 12.61 0.94 6.97
C ALA A 62 12.27 2.02 8.02
N ASP A 63 11.26 1.80 8.85
CA ASP A 63 10.89 2.71 9.93
C ASP A 63 12.00 2.80 10.99
N LYS A 64 12.54 1.65 11.42
CA LYS A 64 13.71 1.62 12.33
C LYS A 64 14.92 2.35 11.75
N PHE A 65 15.22 2.11 10.47
CA PHE A 65 16.33 2.78 9.79
C PHE A 65 16.12 4.30 9.72
N LYS A 66 14.90 4.74 9.40
CA LYS A 66 14.55 6.16 9.35
C LYS A 66 14.72 6.83 10.71
N GLU A 67 14.31 6.19 11.79
CA GLU A 67 14.50 6.71 13.15
C GLU A 67 15.99 6.84 13.50
N ALA A 68 16.77 5.79 13.27
CA ALA A 68 18.22 5.79 13.52
C ALA A 68 18.96 6.85 12.67
N LEU A 69 18.56 7.01 11.40
CA LEU A 69 19.10 8.05 10.52
C LEU A 69 18.79 9.44 11.06
N LEU A 70 17.55 9.69 11.46
CA LEU A 70 17.14 10.98 12.03
C LEU A 70 17.90 11.30 13.33
N GLU A 71 18.12 10.31 14.19
CA GLU A 71 18.92 10.48 15.40
C GLU A 71 20.38 10.82 15.06
N THR A 72 20.95 10.14 14.09
CA THR A 72 22.34 10.38 13.63
C THR A 72 22.47 11.79 13.04
N LEU A 73 21.52 12.20 12.19
CA LEU A 73 21.50 13.54 11.59
C LEU A 73 21.32 14.62 12.66
N LYS A 74 20.44 14.41 13.65
CA LYS A 74 20.32 15.31 14.81
C LYS A 74 21.63 15.40 15.59
N THR A 75 22.37 14.31 15.72
CA THR A 75 23.64 14.30 16.43
C THR A 75 24.76 15.01 15.66
N MET A 76 24.77 14.89 14.32
CA MET A 76 25.76 15.53 13.46
C MET A 76 25.50 17.02 13.25
N TYR A 77 24.24 17.43 13.10
CA TYR A 77 23.87 18.81 12.75
C TYR A 77 23.20 19.58 13.89
N GLY A 78 22.81 18.92 14.98
CA GLY A 78 22.23 19.56 16.17
C GLY A 78 23.26 19.95 17.24
N LYS A 79 24.56 19.79 16.95
CA LYS A 79 25.65 20.22 17.85
C LYS A 79 26.09 21.68 17.67
N ASP A 80 25.49 22.42 16.73
CA ASP A 80 25.85 23.81 16.43
C ASP A 80 24.98 24.87 17.15
N GLU A 81 24.13 24.48 18.12
CA GLU A 81 23.27 25.41 18.88
C GLU A 81 23.67 25.62 20.35
N LYS A 82 24.96 25.54 20.72
CA LYS A 82 25.44 26.06 22.01
C LYS A 82 26.79 26.75 21.94
#